data_AF-W0LKD2-F1
#
_entry.id   AF-W0LKD2-F1
#
_cell.length_a   1.000
_cell.length_b   1.000
_cell.length_c   1.000
_cell.angle_alpha   90.00
_cell.angle_beta   90.00
_cell.angle_gamma   90.00
#
_symmetry.space_group_name_H-M   'P 1'
#
loop_
_entity.id
_entity.type
_entity.pdbx_description
1 polymer ?
#
loop_
_entity_poly.entity_id
_entity_poly.type
_entity_poly.pdbx_seq_one_letter_code
_entity_poly.pdbx_strand_id
1 'polypeptide(L)'
;MANPYFRTRASTLPISQLIYMAHGEKLNLKVDGLGPDGRHLVIRASPEHQLGLVVKKADDKRREQDIEITARGHGRVMLYGFNATSGATYRCMPGLSERCLPPLSIDIVSAISMPENLSAEQLALLRVLLAETIQPTAPGFDMAQAVQAMQYMRQVLFNRLAFPHPHYLDVPRNNPTLLGLIGSGRAVEGFKGYPQMTQDIIDRLGGFITSCNQGAGKHFLLYRQLFQHALAIATGQLNGPEHNPKLYGWRTLKGGSPGINFQVAMNLQGQTFYTLTPEFMADPHGNKKEKK
;
A
#
# COMPACT_ATOMS: atom_id res chain seq x y z
N MET A 1 -14.01 -39.98 -1.96
CA MET A 1 -14.45 -38.56 -1.89
C MET A 1 -13.26 -37.72 -1.48
N ALA A 2 -13.07 -36.55 -2.09
CA ALA A 2 -11.99 -35.63 -1.74
C ALA A 2 -12.14 -35.10 -0.29
N ASN A 3 -11.00 -34.89 0.38
CA ASN A 3 -10.92 -34.30 1.71
C ASN A 3 -11.51 -32.89 1.72
N PRO A 4 -12.17 -32.46 2.82
CA PRO A 4 -12.63 -31.08 2.92
C PRO A 4 -11.49 -30.07 2.93
N TYR A 5 -11.74 -28.87 2.40
CA TYR A 5 -10.74 -27.79 2.36
C TYR A 5 -11.38 -26.40 2.38
N PHE A 6 -10.61 -25.42 2.86
CA PHE A 6 -10.95 -24.00 2.75
C PHE A 6 -10.58 -23.47 1.36
N ARG A 7 -11.44 -22.63 0.78
CA ARG A 7 -11.14 -21.89 -0.46
C ARG A 7 -11.77 -20.50 -0.43
N THR A 8 -11.26 -19.59 -1.26
CA THR A 8 -11.89 -18.27 -1.46
C THR A 8 -13.02 -18.38 -2.48
N ARG A 9 -13.84 -17.33 -2.63
CA ARG A 9 -14.83 -17.30 -3.72
C ARG A 9 -14.19 -17.20 -5.11
N ALA A 10 -13.02 -16.58 -5.19
CA ALA A 10 -12.31 -16.34 -6.44
C ALA A 10 -11.51 -17.55 -6.96
N SER A 11 -11.32 -18.58 -6.13
CA SER A 11 -10.55 -19.77 -6.50
C SER A 11 -11.26 -21.06 -6.04
N THR A 12 -11.21 -22.08 -6.89
CA THR A 12 -11.64 -23.44 -6.55
C THR A 12 -10.53 -24.24 -5.88
N LEU A 13 -9.29 -23.75 -5.90
CA LEU A 13 -8.16 -24.44 -5.29
C LEU A 13 -8.15 -24.26 -3.76
N PRO A 14 -7.65 -25.27 -3.01
CA PRO A 14 -7.43 -25.14 -1.58
C PRO A 14 -6.54 -23.97 -1.21
N ILE A 15 -6.89 -23.27 -0.14
CA ILE A 15 -5.96 -22.35 0.52
C ILE A 15 -4.94 -23.19 1.26
N SER A 16 -3.70 -23.20 0.76
CA SER A 16 -2.56 -23.91 1.35
C SER A 16 -1.59 -22.98 2.10
N GLN A 17 -1.84 -21.67 2.08
CA GLN A 17 -0.96 -20.64 2.61
C GLN A 17 -1.63 -19.81 3.71
N LEU A 18 -0.80 -19.10 4.49
CA LEU A 18 -1.25 -18.10 5.45
C LEU A 18 -2.10 -17.02 4.77
N ILE A 19 -3.26 -16.69 5.35
CA ILE A 19 -4.07 -15.54 4.95
C ILE A 19 -3.76 -14.38 5.89
N TYR A 20 -3.67 -13.17 5.35
CA TYR A 20 -3.65 -11.97 6.17
C TYR A 20 -5.03 -11.32 6.22
N MET A 21 -5.33 -10.66 7.32
CA MET A 21 -6.49 -9.77 7.44
C MET A 21 -6.08 -8.51 8.19
N ALA A 22 -6.59 -7.34 7.78
CA ALA A 22 -6.53 -6.15 8.62
C ALA A 22 -7.66 -6.17 9.67
N HIS A 23 -7.42 -5.60 10.84
CA HIS A 23 -8.46 -5.45 11.86
C HIS A 23 -9.70 -4.75 11.28
N GLY A 24 -10.89 -5.32 11.52
CA GLY A 24 -12.16 -4.87 10.95
C GLY A 24 -12.48 -5.39 9.54
N GLU A 25 -11.51 -6.00 8.84
CA GLU A 25 -11.73 -6.60 7.52
C GLU A 25 -12.68 -7.80 7.61
N LYS A 26 -13.50 -7.95 6.56
CA LYS A 26 -14.37 -9.11 6.36
C LYS A 26 -13.88 -9.93 5.18
N LEU A 27 -13.83 -11.24 5.34
CA LEU A 27 -13.47 -12.17 4.28
C LEU A 27 -14.53 -13.26 4.13
N ASN A 28 -14.98 -13.46 2.89
CA ASN A 28 -15.86 -14.57 2.54
C ASN A 28 -15.03 -15.77 2.12
N LEU A 29 -15.21 -16.87 2.84
CA LEU A 29 -14.58 -18.15 2.55
C LEU A 29 -15.65 -19.20 2.24
N LYS A 30 -15.21 -20.27 1.61
CA LYS A 30 -15.98 -21.49 1.42
C LYS A 30 -15.25 -22.65 2.08
N VAL A 31 -16.03 -23.57 2.61
CA VAL A 31 -15.55 -24.90 2.98
C VAL A 31 -16.20 -25.88 2.02
N ASP A 32 -15.40 -26.53 1.20
CA ASP A 32 -15.85 -27.60 0.31
C ASP A 32 -15.60 -28.92 1.01
N GLY A 33 -16.66 -29.70 1.23
CA GLY A 33 -16.61 -31.03 1.82
C GLY A 33 -17.55 -31.16 3.02
N LEU A 34 -18.06 -32.38 3.17
CA LEU A 34 -18.92 -32.77 4.28
C LEU A 34 -18.13 -33.58 5.31
N GLY A 35 -18.59 -33.53 6.55
CA GLY A 35 -18.16 -34.43 7.61
C GLY A 35 -18.59 -35.88 7.37
N PRO A 36 -18.13 -36.81 8.22
CA PRO A 36 -18.43 -38.24 8.08
C PRO A 36 -19.90 -38.57 8.35
N ASP A 37 -20.63 -37.68 9.01
CA ASP A 37 -22.08 -37.73 9.23
C ASP A 37 -22.90 -37.17 8.04
N GLY A 38 -22.23 -36.81 6.94
CA GLY A 38 -22.88 -36.24 5.76
C GLY A 38 -23.36 -34.80 5.94
N ARG A 39 -22.96 -34.13 7.04
CA ARG A 39 -23.30 -32.73 7.33
C ARG A 39 -22.12 -31.80 7.12
N HIS A 40 -22.39 -30.51 6.97
CA HIS A 40 -21.34 -29.50 6.96
C HIS A 40 -20.55 -29.47 8.27
N LEU A 41 -19.22 -29.32 8.16
CA LEU A 41 -18.35 -29.19 9.33
C LEU A 41 -18.65 -27.90 10.09
N VAL A 42 -18.65 -27.97 11.42
CA VAL A 42 -18.71 -26.78 12.28
C VAL A 42 -17.31 -26.16 12.31
N ILE A 43 -17.18 -24.90 11.92
CA ILE A 43 -15.89 -24.21 11.91
C ILE A 43 -15.75 -23.35 13.17
N ARG A 44 -14.61 -23.47 13.86
CA ARG A 44 -14.28 -22.61 15.02
C ARG A 44 -12.90 -22.01 14.89
N ALA A 45 -12.74 -20.82 15.46
CA ALA A 45 -11.49 -20.08 15.54
C ALA A 45 -10.76 -20.38 16.86
N SER A 46 -9.44 -20.24 16.86
CA SER A 46 -8.63 -20.27 18.08
C SER A 46 -7.48 -19.27 17.94
N PRO A 47 -7.40 -18.23 18.79
CA PRO A 47 -8.38 -17.85 19.83
C PRO A 47 -9.71 -17.34 19.25
N GLU A 48 -10.84 -17.67 19.88
CA GLU A 48 -12.18 -17.33 19.37
C GLU A 48 -12.47 -15.82 19.35
N HIS A 49 -11.96 -15.05 20.33
CA HIS A 49 -12.25 -13.62 20.45
C HIS A 49 -11.59 -12.77 19.34
N GLN A 50 -10.58 -13.30 18.64
CA GLN A 50 -9.84 -12.56 17.62
C GLN A 50 -10.54 -12.56 16.25
N LEU A 51 -11.48 -13.49 16.03
CA LEU A 51 -12.14 -13.65 14.75
C LEU A 51 -13.63 -13.94 14.94
N GLY A 52 -14.48 -13.03 14.45
CA GLY A 52 -15.91 -13.32 14.32
C GLY A 52 -16.14 -14.28 13.16
N LEU A 53 -16.93 -15.34 13.37
CA LEU A 53 -17.28 -16.32 12.34
C LEU A 53 -18.80 -16.44 12.23
N VAL A 54 -19.32 -16.33 11.00
CA VAL A 54 -20.74 -16.47 10.70
C VAL A 54 -20.92 -17.42 9.52
N VAL A 55 -21.75 -18.44 9.68
CA VAL A 55 -22.19 -19.28 8.56
C VAL A 55 -23.24 -18.51 7.76
N LYS A 56 -22.97 -18.25 6.49
CA LYS A 56 -23.87 -17.48 5.61
C LYS A 56 -24.82 -18.40 4.87
N LYS A 57 -24.34 -19.59 4.47
CA LYS A 57 -25.13 -20.58 3.75
C LYS A 57 -24.57 -21.97 4.01
N ALA A 58 -25.41 -22.87 4.48
CA ALA A 58 -25.13 -24.29 4.59
C ALA A 58 -26.37 -25.06 4.11
N ASP A 59 -26.15 -26.05 3.26
CA ASP A 59 -27.18 -26.95 2.74
C ASP A 59 -26.51 -28.33 2.65
N ASP A 60 -26.86 -29.25 3.54
CA ASP A 60 -26.20 -30.57 3.62
C ASP A 60 -26.40 -31.41 2.34
N LYS A 61 -27.32 -31.01 1.45
CA LYS A 61 -27.45 -31.60 0.10
C LYS A 61 -26.35 -31.13 -0.86
N ARG A 62 -25.61 -30.09 -0.50
CA ARG A 62 -24.48 -29.53 -1.26
C ARG A 62 -23.19 -29.79 -0.51
N ARG A 63 -22.11 -30.03 -1.24
CA ARG A 63 -20.78 -30.17 -0.64
C ARG A 63 -20.23 -28.88 -0.05
N GLU A 64 -20.71 -27.72 -0.49
CA GLU A 64 -20.14 -26.42 -0.12
C GLU A 64 -20.98 -25.70 0.92
N GLN A 65 -20.30 -25.10 1.90
CA GLN A 65 -20.84 -24.07 2.79
C GLN A 65 -20.07 -22.75 2.64
N ASP A 66 -20.80 -21.65 2.79
CA ASP A 66 -20.26 -20.29 2.77
C ASP A 66 -20.14 -19.77 4.21
N ILE A 67 -18.96 -19.26 4.56
CA ILE A 67 -18.69 -18.60 5.84
C ILE A 67 -18.17 -17.18 5.61
N GLU A 68 -18.53 -16.26 6.50
CA GLU A 68 -17.95 -14.92 6.58
C GLU A 68 -17.14 -14.85 7.88
N ILE A 69 -15.90 -14.43 7.76
CA ILE A 69 -15.05 -14.16 8.92
C ILE A 69 -14.77 -12.65 9.03
N THR A 70 -14.71 -12.13 10.25
CA THR A 70 -14.43 -10.72 10.55
C THR A 70 -13.27 -10.64 11.52
N ALA A 71 -12.21 -9.91 11.16
CA ALA A 71 -11.08 -9.67 12.04
C ALA A 71 -11.46 -8.75 13.20
N ARG A 72 -11.28 -9.20 14.45
CA ARG A 72 -11.66 -8.47 15.68
C ARG A 72 -10.49 -8.21 16.64
N GLY A 73 -9.39 -8.93 16.49
CA GLY A 73 -8.20 -8.79 17.34
C GLY A 73 -6.93 -8.61 16.54
N HIS A 74 -5.79 -9.01 17.11
CA HIS A 74 -4.49 -9.02 16.45
C HIS A 74 -3.76 -10.33 16.73
N GLY A 75 -2.89 -10.72 15.80
CA GLY A 75 -2.07 -11.92 15.88
C GLY A 75 -2.65 -13.09 15.10
N ARG A 76 -2.05 -14.26 15.34
CA ARG A 76 -2.34 -15.48 14.57
C ARG A 76 -3.54 -16.23 15.14
N VAL A 77 -4.51 -16.48 14.27
CA VAL A 77 -5.71 -17.27 14.52
C VAL A 77 -5.69 -18.51 13.62
N MET A 78 -6.13 -19.64 14.17
CA MET A 78 -6.33 -20.87 13.40
C MET A 78 -7.81 -21.22 13.31
N LEU A 79 -8.28 -21.55 12.11
CA LEU A 79 -9.60 -22.13 11.88
C LEU A 79 -9.52 -23.65 11.82
N TYR A 80 -10.42 -24.31 12.53
CA TYR A 80 -10.52 -25.76 12.61
C TYR A 80 -11.93 -26.23 12.27
N GLY A 81 -12.03 -27.39 11.63
CA GLY A 81 -13.29 -28.10 11.43
C GLY A 81 -13.59 -29.07 12.57
N PHE A 82 -14.87 -29.19 12.90
CA PHE A 82 -15.40 -30.13 13.88
C PHE A 82 -16.57 -30.87 13.26
N ASN A 83 -16.73 -32.14 13.64
CA ASN A 83 -17.92 -32.91 13.28
C ASN A 83 -19.16 -32.25 13.89
N ALA A 84 -20.23 -32.09 13.10
CA ALA A 84 -21.43 -31.39 13.52
C ALA A 84 -22.21 -32.12 14.62
N THR A 85 -22.16 -33.46 14.62
CA THR A 85 -22.91 -34.30 15.54
C THR A 85 -22.11 -34.61 16.82
N SER A 86 -20.87 -35.09 16.69
CA SER A 86 -20.06 -35.51 17.84
C SER A 86 -19.24 -34.39 18.47
N GLY A 87 -19.07 -33.26 17.78
CA GLY A 87 -18.17 -32.18 18.21
C GLY A 87 -16.69 -32.56 18.17
N ALA A 88 -16.34 -33.76 17.70
CA ALA A 88 -14.95 -34.20 17.58
C ALA A 88 -14.20 -33.35 16.55
N THR A 89 -12.94 -33.05 16.85
CA THR A 89 -12.09 -32.27 15.95
C THR A 89 -11.81 -33.04 14.67
N TYR A 90 -11.98 -32.40 13.52
CA TYR A 90 -11.79 -32.97 12.19
C TYR A 90 -10.43 -32.59 11.58
N ARG A 91 -9.35 -32.77 12.34
CA ARG A 91 -7.98 -32.39 11.97
C ARG A 91 -7.21 -33.53 11.30
N CYS A 92 -6.28 -33.17 10.44
CA CYS A 92 -5.37 -34.13 9.81
C CYS A 92 -4.32 -34.61 10.83
N MET A 93 -4.25 -35.92 11.05
CA MET A 93 -3.26 -36.56 11.91
C MET A 93 -2.26 -37.35 11.06
N PRO A 94 -0.95 -37.28 11.35
CA PRO A 94 0.05 -38.10 10.67
C PRO A 94 -0.23 -39.60 10.88
N GLY A 95 -0.17 -40.39 9.80
CA GLY A 95 -0.32 -41.85 9.88
C GLY A 95 -1.76 -42.39 9.84
N LEU A 96 -2.77 -41.52 9.83
CA LEU A 96 -4.17 -41.92 9.61
C LEU A 96 -4.58 -41.65 8.16
N SER A 97 -5.10 -42.69 7.50
CA SER A 97 -5.74 -42.53 6.19
C SER A 97 -7.13 -41.95 6.36
N GLU A 98 -7.40 -40.90 5.59
CA GLU A 98 -8.72 -40.46 5.12
C GLU A 98 -9.50 -39.41 5.93
N ARG A 99 -9.91 -38.36 5.19
CA ARG A 99 -10.94 -37.35 5.47
C ARG A 99 -10.70 -36.49 6.72
N CYS A 100 -9.97 -35.40 6.51
CA CYS A 100 -9.75 -34.35 7.49
C CYS A 100 -9.82 -32.97 6.82
N LEU A 101 -10.01 -31.91 7.62
CA LEU A 101 -9.88 -30.52 7.19
C LEU A 101 -8.55 -29.97 7.73
N PRO A 102 -7.56 -29.67 6.87
CA PRO A 102 -6.36 -28.95 7.29
C PRO A 102 -6.73 -27.61 7.92
N PRO A 103 -6.08 -27.21 9.03
CA PRO A 103 -6.40 -25.95 9.65
C PRO A 103 -5.96 -24.77 8.77
N LEU A 104 -6.77 -23.72 8.73
CA LEU A 104 -6.43 -22.49 8.02
C LEU A 104 -5.82 -21.48 8.99
N SER A 105 -4.61 -21.05 8.70
CA SER A 105 -3.89 -20.02 9.46
C SER A 105 -4.25 -18.63 8.93
N ILE A 106 -4.56 -17.71 9.83
CA ILE A 106 -4.91 -16.32 9.54
C ILE A 106 -4.07 -15.43 10.45
N ASP A 107 -3.37 -14.45 9.89
CA ASP A 107 -2.64 -13.44 10.65
C ASP A 107 -3.37 -12.10 10.58
N ILE A 108 -3.84 -11.63 11.74
CA ILE A 108 -4.60 -10.40 11.84
C ILE A 108 -3.68 -9.26 12.28
N VAL A 109 -3.53 -8.26 11.40
CA VAL A 109 -2.66 -7.10 11.63
C VAL A 109 -3.49 -5.83 11.85
N SER A 110 -2.88 -4.81 12.44
CA SER A 110 -3.55 -3.52 12.61
C SER A 110 -3.94 -2.89 11.28
N ALA A 111 -5.12 -2.29 11.21
CA ALA A 111 -5.51 -1.45 10.08
C ALA A 111 -4.56 -0.25 9.98
N ILE A 112 -4.10 0.05 8.78
CA ILE A 112 -3.33 1.25 8.47
C ILE A 112 -4.30 2.40 8.19
N SER A 113 -4.07 3.51 8.87
CA SER A 113 -4.67 4.82 8.57
C SER A 113 -3.56 5.85 8.40
N MET A 114 -3.90 7.04 7.93
CA MET A 114 -2.97 8.17 7.98
C MET A 114 -2.67 8.51 9.45
N PRO A 115 -1.39 8.66 9.86
CA PRO A 115 -1.08 8.91 11.26
C PRO A 115 -1.51 10.31 11.69
N GLU A 116 -2.06 10.43 12.89
CA GLU A 116 -2.59 11.69 13.44
C GLU A 116 -1.52 12.56 14.12
N ASN A 117 -0.38 11.95 14.50
CA ASN A 117 0.69 12.58 15.26
C ASN A 117 1.83 13.14 14.40
N LEU A 118 1.61 13.36 13.10
CA LEU A 118 2.58 13.98 12.20
C LEU A 118 2.46 15.50 12.21
N SER A 119 3.59 16.18 12.00
CA SER A 119 3.54 17.61 11.68
C SER A 119 2.83 17.83 10.33
N ALA A 120 2.30 19.04 10.09
CA ALA A 120 1.65 19.37 8.83
C ALA A 120 2.56 19.13 7.61
N GLU A 121 3.86 19.44 7.73
CA GLU A 121 4.85 19.19 6.68
C GLU A 121 5.12 17.70 6.45
N GLN A 122 5.25 16.91 7.51
CA GLN A 122 5.43 15.46 7.40
C GLN A 122 4.21 14.80 6.77
N LEU A 123 3.00 15.22 7.16
CA LEU A 123 1.76 14.71 6.56
C LEU A 123 1.64 15.10 5.09
N ALA A 124 2.00 16.33 4.72
CA ALA A 124 2.02 16.77 3.33
C ALA A 124 3.00 15.94 2.50
N LEU A 125 4.22 15.75 2.99
CA LEU A 125 5.23 14.94 2.32
C LEU A 125 4.80 13.49 2.19
N LEU A 126 4.26 12.87 3.24
CA LEU A 126 3.72 11.50 3.18
C LEU A 126 2.67 11.36 2.08
N ARG A 127 1.71 12.30 1.99
CA ARG A 127 0.68 12.29 0.95
C ARG A 127 1.27 12.43 -0.44
N VAL A 128 2.24 13.32 -0.64
CA VAL A 128 2.95 13.46 -1.93
C VAL A 128 3.62 12.14 -2.30
N LEU A 129 4.42 11.55 -1.40
CA LEU A 129 5.13 10.31 -1.68
C LEU A 129 4.18 9.16 -2.04
N LEU A 130 3.08 9.00 -1.31
CA LEU A 130 2.09 7.95 -1.59
C LEU A 130 1.29 8.19 -2.87
N ALA A 131 1.03 9.44 -3.22
CA ALA A 131 0.28 9.79 -4.44
C ALA A 131 1.13 9.69 -5.71
N GLU A 132 2.43 9.99 -5.59
CA GLU A 132 3.37 10.06 -6.73
C GLU A 132 4.12 8.75 -6.96
N THR A 133 4.28 7.89 -5.94
CA THR A 133 5.03 6.64 -6.10
C THR A 133 4.30 5.64 -6.99
N ILE A 134 5.07 4.81 -7.68
CA ILE A 134 4.52 3.68 -8.42
C ILE A 134 3.91 2.66 -7.44
N GLN A 135 2.75 2.12 -7.81
CA GLN A 135 2.01 1.20 -6.94
C GLN A 135 2.51 -0.25 -7.10
N PRO A 136 2.45 -1.08 -6.06
CA PRO A 136 2.80 -2.51 -6.11
C PRO A 136 2.07 -3.35 -7.17
N THR A 137 0.93 -2.88 -7.68
CA THR A 137 0.16 -3.52 -8.76
C THR A 137 0.68 -3.16 -10.15
N ALA A 138 1.51 -2.13 -10.28
CA ALA A 138 2.02 -1.68 -11.56
C ALA A 138 3.05 -2.68 -12.13
N PRO A 139 3.07 -2.89 -13.46
CA PRO A 139 4.10 -3.70 -14.10
C PRO A 139 5.50 -3.14 -13.83
N GLY A 140 6.44 -4.01 -13.48
CA GLY A 140 7.83 -3.62 -13.23
C GLY A 140 8.09 -2.96 -11.87
N PHE A 141 7.12 -2.99 -10.95
CA PHE A 141 7.31 -2.54 -9.57
C PHE A 141 8.48 -3.26 -8.91
N ASP A 142 9.42 -2.47 -8.38
CA ASP A 142 10.50 -2.94 -7.52
C ASP A 142 10.54 -2.11 -6.24
N MET A 143 10.48 -2.79 -5.09
CA MET A 143 10.38 -2.13 -3.78
C MET A 143 11.60 -1.23 -3.51
N ALA A 144 12.81 -1.72 -3.75
CA ALA A 144 14.03 -0.99 -3.42
C ALA A 144 14.15 0.28 -4.24
N GLN A 145 13.91 0.18 -5.55
CA GLN A 145 13.91 1.35 -6.42
C GLN A 145 12.75 2.31 -6.11
N ALA A 146 11.58 1.81 -5.66
CA ALA A 146 10.43 2.68 -5.37
C ALA A 146 10.70 3.51 -4.11
N VAL A 147 11.34 2.90 -3.11
CA VAL A 147 11.86 3.58 -1.93
C VAL A 147 12.89 4.63 -2.32
N GLN A 148 13.84 4.30 -3.21
CA GLN A 148 14.84 5.24 -3.70
C GLN A 148 14.22 6.41 -4.48
N ALA A 149 13.20 6.16 -5.31
CA ALA A 149 12.47 7.23 -6.00
C ALA A 149 11.79 8.18 -5.01
N MET A 150 11.13 7.66 -3.96
CA MET A 150 10.53 8.49 -2.91
C MET A 150 11.58 9.31 -2.14
N GLN A 151 12.76 8.74 -1.86
CA GLN A 151 13.88 9.46 -1.25
C GLN A 151 14.33 10.63 -2.13
N TYR A 152 14.45 10.41 -3.45
CA TYR A 152 14.80 11.46 -4.39
C TYR A 152 13.71 12.51 -4.57
N MET A 153 12.42 12.16 -4.54
CA MET A 153 11.33 13.15 -4.53
C MET A 153 11.43 14.07 -3.31
N ARG A 154 11.68 13.50 -2.11
CA ARG A 154 11.95 14.29 -0.90
C ARG A 154 13.15 15.21 -1.11
N GLN A 155 14.29 14.68 -1.58
CA GLN A 155 15.48 15.48 -1.84
C GLN A 155 15.22 16.61 -2.83
N VAL A 156 14.46 16.38 -3.91
CA VAL A 156 14.08 17.44 -4.86
C VAL A 156 13.37 18.59 -4.16
N LEU A 157 12.35 18.30 -3.33
CA LEU A 157 11.61 19.35 -2.63
C LEU A 157 12.51 20.18 -1.72
N PHE A 158 13.39 19.53 -0.94
CA PHE A 158 14.33 20.24 -0.08
C PHE A 158 15.44 20.97 -0.86
N ASN A 159 15.94 20.41 -1.96
CA ASN A 159 16.92 21.07 -2.82
C ASN A 159 16.34 22.33 -3.47
N ARG A 160 15.06 22.32 -3.88
CA ARG A 160 14.38 23.52 -4.38
C ARG A 160 14.31 24.63 -3.34
N LEU A 161 14.00 24.29 -2.09
CA LEU A 161 13.96 25.24 -0.97
C LEU A 161 15.34 25.79 -0.63
N ALA A 162 16.37 24.93 -0.69
CA ALA A 162 17.76 25.30 -0.39
C ALA A 162 18.50 25.97 -1.56
N PHE A 163 17.90 26.03 -2.75
CA PHE A 163 18.50 26.67 -3.90
C PHE A 163 18.63 28.19 -3.65
N PRO A 164 19.74 28.86 -4.03
CA PRO A 164 19.94 30.29 -3.74
C PRO A 164 18.84 31.22 -4.25
N HIS A 165 18.16 30.83 -5.34
CA HIS A 165 17.03 31.57 -5.91
C HIS A 165 15.78 30.68 -6.01
N PRO A 166 15.20 30.29 -4.87
CA PRO A 166 14.23 29.18 -4.81
C PRO A 166 12.94 29.49 -5.59
N HIS A 167 12.62 30.77 -5.75
CA HIS A 167 11.46 31.24 -6.53
C HIS A 167 11.53 30.96 -8.03
N TYR A 168 12.71 30.68 -8.58
CA TYR A 168 12.84 30.18 -9.95
C TYR A 168 12.53 28.68 -10.06
N LEU A 169 12.41 27.98 -8.93
CA LEU A 169 12.08 26.57 -8.83
C LEU A 169 10.71 26.34 -8.18
N ASP A 170 9.77 27.24 -8.49
CA ASP A 170 8.37 27.25 -8.05
C ASP A 170 8.10 27.54 -6.57
N VAL A 171 9.12 27.78 -5.75
CA VAL A 171 8.95 28.15 -4.34
C VAL A 171 8.31 29.55 -4.24
N PRO A 172 7.15 29.71 -3.58
CA PRO A 172 6.51 31.03 -3.47
C PRO A 172 7.37 32.03 -2.69
N ARG A 173 7.56 33.25 -3.22
CA ARG A 173 8.32 34.33 -2.55
C ARG A 173 7.75 34.69 -1.17
N ASN A 174 6.42 34.71 -1.05
CA ASN A 174 5.72 35.12 0.16
C ASN A 174 5.52 33.97 1.17
N ASN A 175 5.89 32.74 0.81
CA ASN A 175 5.79 31.57 1.69
C ASN A 175 6.83 30.50 1.27
N PRO A 176 8.12 30.72 1.56
CA PRO A 176 9.20 29.82 1.14
C PRO A 176 9.34 28.60 2.07
N THR A 177 8.23 27.89 2.28
CA THR A 177 8.16 26.67 3.12
C THR A 177 7.85 25.45 2.27
N LEU A 178 8.02 24.24 2.83
CA LEU A 178 7.64 23.01 2.14
C LEU A 178 6.16 22.98 1.81
N LEU A 179 5.30 23.42 2.74
CA LEU A 179 3.87 23.57 2.50
C LEU A 179 3.57 24.60 1.41
N GLY A 180 4.30 25.72 1.37
CA GLY A 180 4.16 26.71 0.30
C GLY A 180 4.53 26.14 -1.08
N LEU A 181 5.63 25.38 -1.16
CA LEU A 181 6.06 24.72 -2.39
C LEU A 181 5.03 23.69 -2.89
N ILE A 182 4.59 22.78 -2.01
CA ILE A 182 3.57 21.76 -2.33
C ILE A 182 2.24 22.43 -2.69
N GLY A 183 1.78 23.36 -1.84
CA GLY A 183 0.52 24.07 -1.98
C GLY A 183 0.45 25.02 -3.19
N SER A 184 1.59 25.38 -3.78
CA SER A 184 1.61 26.15 -5.03
C SER A 184 1.00 25.36 -6.21
N GLY A 185 1.01 24.02 -6.14
CA GLY A 185 0.53 23.12 -7.18
C GLY A 185 1.38 23.07 -8.46
N ARG A 186 2.49 23.83 -8.53
CA ARG A 186 3.39 23.86 -9.70
C ARG A 186 4.47 22.78 -9.65
N ALA A 187 5.01 22.55 -8.45
CA ALA A 187 6.01 21.51 -8.21
C ALA A 187 5.40 20.11 -8.08
N VAL A 188 4.20 20.03 -7.48
CA VAL A 188 3.44 18.78 -7.31
C VAL A 188 2.00 19.01 -7.77
N GLU A 189 1.60 18.33 -8.83
CA GLU A 189 0.27 18.50 -9.43
C GLU A 189 -0.83 17.92 -8.51
N GLY A 190 -2.00 18.55 -8.49
CA GLY A 190 -3.14 18.10 -7.67
C GLY A 190 -3.10 18.53 -6.19
N PHE A 191 -2.04 19.19 -5.74
CA PHE A 191 -1.86 19.71 -4.36
C PHE A 191 -2.08 21.23 -4.22
N LYS A 192 -2.59 21.90 -5.27
CA LYS A 192 -2.82 23.35 -5.25
C LYS A 192 -3.79 23.72 -4.12
N GLY A 193 -3.36 24.59 -3.20
CA GLY A 193 -4.15 24.99 -2.04
C GLY A 193 -4.15 24.00 -0.88
N TYR A 194 -3.11 23.15 -0.77
CA TYR A 194 -2.94 22.21 0.35
C TYR A 194 -3.28 22.87 1.71
N PRO A 195 -4.08 22.22 2.59
CA PRO A 195 -4.41 20.79 2.64
C PRO A 195 -5.49 20.30 1.66
N GLN A 196 -6.11 21.20 0.88
CA GLN A 196 -7.02 20.81 -0.19
C GLN A 196 -6.25 20.10 -1.31
N MET A 197 -6.86 19.06 -1.89
CA MET A 197 -6.29 18.27 -2.98
C MET A 197 -7.37 18.01 -4.02
N THR A 198 -6.97 17.73 -5.27
CA THR A 198 -7.92 17.31 -6.30
C THR A 198 -8.51 15.93 -5.98
N GLN A 199 -9.71 15.66 -6.50
CA GLN A 199 -10.39 14.38 -6.27
C GLN A 199 -9.52 13.18 -6.68
N ASP A 200 -8.83 13.26 -7.82
CA ASP A 200 -7.91 12.20 -8.28
C ASP A 200 -6.82 11.84 -7.25
N ILE A 201 -6.29 12.83 -6.53
CA ILE A 201 -5.28 12.58 -5.49
C ILE A 201 -5.93 11.94 -4.26
N ILE A 202 -7.12 12.42 -3.87
CA ILE A 202 -7.89 11.84 -2.77
C ILE A 202 -8.20 10.36 -3.05
N ASP A 203 -8.66 10.05 -4.26
CA ASP A 203 -9.02 8.70 -4.68
C ASP A 203 -7.79 7.78 -4.74
N ARG A 204 -6.65 8.27 -5.26
CA ARG A 204 -5.38 7.52 -5.24
C ARG A 204 -4.93 7.18 -3.83
N LEU A 205 -4.96 8.15 -2.91
CA LEU A 205 -4.59 7.94 -1.52
C LEU A 205 -5.57 6.97 -0.83
N GLY A 206 -6.87 7.14 -1.05
CA GLY A 206 -7.90 6.23 -0.53
C GLY A 206 -7.73 4.80 -1.04
N GLY A 207 -7.45 4.63 -2.33
CA GLY A 207 -7.16 3.32 -2.94
C GLY A 207 -5.88 2.68 -2.39
N PHE A 208 -4.84 3.48 -2.15
CA PHE A 208 -3.61 3.01 -1.52
C PHE A 208 -3.87 2.48 -0.11
N ILE A 209 -4.54 3.26 0.74
CA ILE A 209 -4.89 2.87 2.12
C ILE A 209 -5.82 1.66 2.13
N THR A 210 -6.77 1.59 1.21
CA THR A 210 -7.63 0.41 1.04
C THR A 210 -6.80 -0.83 0.73
N SER A 211 -5.82 -0.73 -0.18
CA SER A 211 -4.92 -1.84 -0.53
C SER A 211 -4.01 -2.26 0.63
N CYS A 212 -3.60 -1.32 1.50
CA CYS A 212 -2.89 -1.62 2.76
C CYS A 212 -3.74 -2.42 3.77
N ASN A 213 -5.06 -2.44 3.60
CA ASN A 213 -6.02 -3.04 4.53
C ASN A 213 -6.83 -4.20 3.94
N GLN A 214 -6.53 -4.59 2.69
CA GLN A 214 -7.16 -5.73 2.04
C GLN A 214 -6.25 -6.95 2.14
N GLY A 215 -6.27 -7.63 3.29
CA GLY A 215 -5.36 -8.71 3.67
C GLY A 215 -5.33 -9.90 2.70
N ALA A 216 -6.47 -10.20 2.07
CA ALA A 216 -6.55 -11.25 1.05
C ALA A 216 -5.99 -10.83 -0.33
N GLY A 217 -5.56 -9.57 -0.49
CA GLY A 217 -4.99 -9.05 -1.73
C GLY A 217 -3.58 -9.56 -1.99
N LYS A 218 -3.28 -9.93 -3.25
CA LYS A 218 -1.97 -10.45 -3.67
C LYS A 218 -0.78 -9.55 -3.28
N HIS A 219 -0.99 -8.24 -3.26
CA HIS A 219 0.05 -7.23 -2.99
C HIS A 219 -0.05 -6.61 -1.59
N PHE A 220 -0.90 -7.15 -0.71
CA PHE A 220 -1.19 -6.59 0.61
C PHE A 220 0.06 -6.20 1.40
N LEU A 221 0.99 -7.14 1.58
CA LEU A 221 2.22 -6.91 2.33
C LEU A 221 3.12 -5.85 1.67
N LEU A 222 3.17 -5.81 0.33
CA LEU A 222 3.96 -4.82 -0.41
C LEU A 222 3.39 -3.41 -0.21
N TYR A 223 2.08 -3.23 -0.25
CA TYR A 223 1.45 -1.92 0.03
C TYR A 223 1.77 -1.45 1.45
N ARG A 224 1.67 -2.34 2.45
CA ARG A 224 1.98 -1.99 3.84
C ARG A 224 3.45 -1.64 4.05
N GLN A 225 4.36 -2.40 3.44
CA GLN A 225 5.79 -2.12 3.48
C GLN A 225 6.11 -0.77 2.81
N LEU A 226 5.53 -0.51 1.63
CA LEU A 226 5.72 0.75 0.92
C LEU A 226 5.19 1.95 1.73
N PHE A 227 4.04 1.79 2.40
CA PHE A 227 3.52 2.80 3.34
C PHE A 227 4.51 3.11 4.47
N GLN A 228 5.05 2.08 5.11
CA GLN A 228 6.03 2.25 6.20
C GLN A 228 7.29 2.95 5.73
N HIS A 229 7.78 2.62 4.52
CA HIS A 229 8.92 3.34 3.94
C HIS A 229 8.59 4.79 3.61
N ALA A 230 7.42 5.07 3.02
CA ALA A 230 6.99 6.44 2.76
C ALA A 230 6.88 7.26 4.05
N LEU A 231 6.36 6.66 5.13
CA LEU A 231 6.31 7.28 6.45
C LEU A 231 7.70 7.58 7.00
N ALA A 232 8.62 6.61 6.96
CA ALA A 232 10.00 6.79 7.42
C ALA A 232 10.76 7.84 6.61
N ILE A 233 10.51 7.95 5.29
CA ILE A 233 11.09 9.01 4.45
C ILE A 233 10.50 10.37 4.84
N ALA A 234 9.17 10.44 4.99
CA ALA A 234 8.47 11.68 5.33
C ALA A 234 8.89 12.25 6.70
N THR A 235 9.15 11.38 7.68
CA THR A 235 9.65 11.75 9.01
C THR A 235 11.17 11.94 9.06
N GLY A 236 11.89 11.70 7.96
CA GLY A 236 13.34 11.86 7.86
C GLY A 236 14.16 10.72 8.48
N GLN A 237 13.52 9.63 8.88
CA GLN A 237 14.17 8.41 9.40
C GLN A 237 14.88 7.61 8.29
N LEU A 238 14.48 7.80 7.03
CA LEU A 238 15.00 7.05 5.87
C LEU A 238 15.32 7.95 4.68
N ASN A 239 16.35 8.82 4.79
CA ASN A 239 16.65 9.82 3.76
C ASN A 239 17.32 9.28 2.47
N GLY A 240 17.97 8.11 2.56
CA GLY A 240 18.78 7.54 1.48
C GLY A 240 20.05 8.35 1.18
N PRO A 241 20.89 7.89 0.25
CA PRO A 241 22.05 8.63 -0.20
C PRO A 241 21.64 9.86 -1.02
N GLU A 242 22.37 10.96 -0.87
CA GLU A 242 22.18 12.13 -1.75
C GLU A 242 22.63 11.80 -3.18
N HIS A 243 21.86 12.25 -4.16
CA HIS A 243 22.26 12.16 -5.56
C HIS A 243 23.22 13.30 -5.94
N ASN A 244 24.30 12.98 -6.65
CA ASN A 244 25.25 13.94 -7.20
C ASN A 244 25.33 13.78 -8.72
N PRO A 245 25.04 14.82 -9.54
CA PRO A 245 24.62 16.18 -9.16
C PRO A 245 23.23 16.25 -8.51
N LYS A 246 22.97 17.30 -7.71
CA LYS A 246 21.69 17.47 -7.00
C LYS A 246 20.48 17.45 -7.95
N LEU A 247 19.41 16.81 -7.51
CA LEU A 247 18.13 16.76 -8.22
C LEU A 247 17.24 17.94 -7.82
N TYR A 248 16.56 18.54 -8.80
CA TYR A 248 15.67 19.69 -8.63
C TYR A 248 14.30 19.52 -9.27
N GLY A 249 14.03 18.39 -9.94
CA GLY A 249 12.70 18.10 -10.48
C GLY A 249 12.45 16.61 -10.60
N TRP A 250 11.19 16.22 -10.59
CA TRP A 250 10.74 14.93 -11.09
C TRP A 250 9.44 15.08 -11.89
N ARG A 251 9.17 14.12 -12.76
CA ARG A 251 7.92 13.96 -13.49
C ARG A 251 7.64 12.47 -13.67
N THR A 252 6.38 12.10 -13.82
CA THR A 252 6.03 10.76 -14.29
C THR A 252 6.72 10.49 -15.63
N LEU A 253 7.23 9.27 -15.80
CA LEU A 253 7.93 8.83 -17.01
C LEU A 253 7.07 9.12 -18.26
N LYS A 254 7.70 9.68 -19.31
CA LYS A 254 7.06 10.21 -20.54
C LYS A 254 6.25 11.50 -20.36
N GLY A 255 6.22 12.08 -19.15
CA GLY A 255 5.75 13.43 -18.93
C GLY A 255 6.67 14.48 -19.58
N GLY A 256 6.13 15.68 -19.81
CA GLY A 256 6.92 16.81 -20.31
C GLY A 256 7.95 17.29 -19.28
N SER A 257 9.06 17.86 -19.76
CA SER A 257 10.10 18.45 -18.89
C SER A 257 9.49 19.49 -17.92
N PRO A 258 10.00 19.63 -16.67
CA PRO A 258 9.61 20.71 -15.78
C PRO A 258 9.89 22.12 -16.36
N GLY A 259 10.79 22.25 -17.33
CA GLY A 259 11.07 23.50 -18.03
C GLY A 259 12.41 23.45 -18.79
N ILE A 260 12.76 24.54 -19.47
CA ILE A 260 14.00 24.65 -20.26
C ILE A 260 15.29 24.59 -19.41
N ASN A 261 15.19 24.96 -18.14
CA ASN A 261 16.32 24.97 -17.20
C ASN A 261 16.61 23.59 -16.58
N PHE A 262 15.84 22.56 -16.95
CA PHE A 262 15.96 21.22 -16.40
C PHE A 262 16.49 20.26 -17.45
N GLN A 263 17.43 19.41 -17.04
CA GLN A 263 17.95 18.32 -17.87
C GLN A 263 17.72 16.98 -17.17
N VAL A 264 17.46 15.94 -17.96
CA VAL A 264 17.22 14.59 -17.43
C VAL A 264 18.49 14.09 -16.74
N ALA A 265 18.33 13.60 -15.51
CA ALA A 265 19.41 12.96 -14.76
C ALA A 265 19.28 11.43 -14.83
N MET A 266 18.08 10.90 -14.60
CA MET A 266 17.82 9.45 -14.63
C MET A 266 16.32 9.14 -14.73
N ASN A 267 16.00 7.90 -15.09
CA ASN A 267 14.68 7.31 -14.93
C ASN A 267 14.73 6.24 -13.83
N LEU A 268 13.74 6.26 -12.94
CA LEU A 268 13.64 5.32 -11.82
C LEU A 268 12.17 5.09 -11.46
N GLN A 269 11.73 3.83 -11.46
CA GLN A 269 10.38 3.39 -11.02
C GLN A 269 9.22 4.24 -11.54
N GLY A 270 9.17 4.43 -12.87
CA GLY A 270 8.11 5.19 -13.52
C GLY A 270 8.22 6.70 -13.35
N GLN A 271 9.36 7.19 -12.85
CA GLN A 271 9.65 8.62 -12.70
C GLN A 271 10.90 8.99 -13.50
N THR A 272 10.92 10.22 -14.00
CA THR A 272 12.10 10.88 -14.57
C THR A 272 12.54 11.97 -13.61
N PHE A 273 13.79 11.91 -13.17
CA PHE A 273 14.40 12.90 -12.29
C PHE A 273 15.29 13.85 -13.09
N TYR A 274 15.36 15.10 -12.64
CA TYR A 274 16.02 16.19 -13.37
C TYR A 274 17.02 16.93 -12.48
N THR A 275 18.16 17.30 -13.06
CA THR A 275 19.07 18.31 -12.53
C THR A 275 18.82 19.64 -13.24
N LEU A 276 19.52 20.69 -12.83
CA LEU A 276 19.53 21.96 -13.54
C LEU A 276 20.63 21.98 -14.62
N THR A 277 20.44 22.78 -15.66
CA THR A 277 21.48 22.99 -16.67
C THR A 277 22.64 23.81 -16.11
N PRO A 278 23.89 23.61 -16.59
CA PRO A 278 25.05 24.39 -16.14
C PRO A 278 24.86 25.91 -16.29
N GLU A 279 24.21 26.35 -17.38
CA GLU A 279 23.98 27.77 -17.66
C GLU A 279 23.06 28.39 -16.62
N PHE A 280 21.97 27.70 -16.26
CA PHE A 280 21.04 28.18 -15.25
C PHE A 280 21.66 28.15 -13.84
N MET A 281 22.54 27.19 -13.56
CA MET A 281 23.29 27.16 -12.30
C MET A 281 24.31 28.30 -12.19
N ALA A 282 24.93 28.70 -13.31
CA ALA A 282 25.90 29.79 -13.36
C ALA A 282 25.25 31.17 -13.30
N ASP A 283 24.16 31.38 -14.04
CA ASP A 283 23.37 32.61 -14.03
C ASP A 283 21.85 32.33 -14.11
N PRO A 284 21.17 32.19 -12.96
CA PRO A 284 19.73 32.02 -12.90
C PRO A 284 18.92 33.20 -13.45
N HIS A 285 19.54 34.37 -13.67
CA HIS A 285 18.91 35.57 -14.19
C HIS A 285 19.04 35.71 -15.72
N GLY A 286 20.03 35.05 -16.32
CA GLY A 286 20.43 35.19 -17.73
C GLY A 286 19.42 34.68 -18.76
N ASN A 287 18.43 33.87 -18.35
CA ASN A 287 17.37 33.38 -19.25
C ASN A 287 16.19 34.34 -19.46
N LYS A 288 16.32 35.62 -19.05
CA LYS A 288 15.44 36.68 -19.55
C LYS A 288 15.76 36.96 -21.02
N LYS A 289 15.21 36.15 -21.95
CA LYS A 289 14.88 36.72 -23.26
C LYS A 289 13.83 37.80 -23.01
N GLU A 290 14.27 39.05 -23.04
CA GLU A 290 13.40 40.22 -23.14
C GLU A 290 12.34 39.92 -24.20
N LYS A 291 11.09 39.76 -23.77
CA LYS A 291 9.96 39.88 -24.67
C LYS A 291 9.90 41.35 -25.05
N LYS A 292 10.45 41.69 -26.21
CA LYS A 292 10.02 42.88 -26.97
C LYS A 292 8.61 42.66 -27.48
#